data_AF-A0A7X2STF2-F1
#
_entry.id   AF-A0A7X2STF2-F1
#
_cell.length_a   1.000
_cell.length_b   1.000
_cell.length_c   1.000
_cell.angle_alpha   90.00
_cell.angle_beta   90.00
_cell.angle_gamma   90.00
#
_symmetry.space_group_name_H-M   'P 1'
#
loop_
_entity.id
_entity.type
_entity.pdbx_description
1 polymer ?
#
loop_
_entity_poly.entity_id
_entity_poly.type
_entity_poly.pdbx_seq_one_letter_code
_entity_poly.pdbx_strand_id
1 'polypeptide(L)'
;MRRTTYAGLVDEKYLDQEVCLKGWVQKRRNLGNLIFIDLRDIEGIVQLVFSQEFNPEALKVAEQLRSEYVIEVKGKVVARGEKAINPNMRTG
;
A
#
# COMPACT_ATOMS: atom_id res chain seq x y z
N MET A 1 -14.38 0.45 -7.34
CA MET A 1 -14.54 1.93 -7.21
C MET A 1 -13.76 2.66 -8.31
N ARG A 2 -13.87 3.99 -8.45
CA ARG A 2 -12.99 4.77 -9.35
C ARG A 2 -11.62 4.96 -8.67
N ARG A 3 -10.53 4.76 -9.42
CA ARG A 3 -9.16 5.04 -8.96
C ARG A 3 -9.05 6.53 -8.61
N THR A 4 -8.52 6.86 -7.44
CA THR A 4 -8.29 8.25 -6.99
C THR A 4 -7.05 8.84 -7.66
N THR A 5 -5.93 8.11 -7.58
CA THR A 5 -4.64 8.47 -8.19
C THR A 5 -3.85 7.21 -8.51
N TYR A 6 -2.68 7.36 -9.11
CA TYR A 6 -1.73 6.26 -9.37
C TYR A 6 -0.84 6.02 -8.15
N ALA A 7 -0.44 4.77 -7.94
CA ALA A 7 0.40 4.33 -6.83
C ALA A 7 1.70 5.13 -6.75
N GLY A 8 2.43 5.27 -7.86
CA GLY A 8 3.67 6.05 -7.90
C GLY A 8 3.51 7.57 -7.73
N LEU A 9 2.27 8.07 -7.70
CA LEU A 9 1.95 9.50 -7.56
C LEU A 9 1.38 9.87 -6.19
N VAL A 10 1.35 8.94 -5.24
CA VAL A 10 0.93 9.24 -3.86
C VAL A 10 2.02 10.07 -3.19
N ASP A 11 1.71 11.33 -2.89
CA ASP A 11 2.57 12.28 -2.20
C ASP A 11 1.88 12.86 -0.94
N GLU A 12 2.55 13.81 -0.29
CA GLU A 12 2.07 14.49 0.93
C GLU A 12 0.71 15.18 0.77
N LYS A 13 0.28 15.50 -0.46
CA LYS A 13 -1.04 16.12 -0.70
C LYS A 13 -2.19 15.19 -0.39
N TYR A 14 -1.94 13.88 -0.37
CA TYR A 14 -2.93 12.87 0.01
C TYR A 14 -2.84 12.49 1.48
N LEU A 15 -1.92 13.07 2.26
CA LEU A 15 -1.75 12.76 3.66
C LEU A 15 -3.08 12.92 4.41
N ASP A 16 -3.37 11.95 5.27
CA ASP A 16 -4.61 11.83 6.04
C ASP A 16 -5.91 11.63 5.24
N GLN A 17 -5.83 11.49 3.92
CA GLN A 17 -6.99 11.25 3.06
C GLN A 17 -7.14 9.78 2.70
N GLU A 18 -8.38 9.39 2.41
CA GLU A 18 -8.71 8.06 1.90
C GLU A 18 -8.56 8.01 0.38
N VAL A 19 -7.73 7.09 -0.11
CA VAL A 19 -7.47 6.92 -1.55
C VAL A 19 -7.83 5.51 -2.01
N CYS A 20 -8.28 5.41 -3.26
CA CYS A 20 -8.48 4.15 -3.95
C CYS A 20 -7.40 3.94 -5.01
N LEU A 21 -6.61 2.89 -4.86
CA LEU A 21 -5.49 2.55 -5.75
C LEU A 21 -5.74 1.18 -6.39
N LYS A 22 -5.15 0.99 -7.58
CA LYS A 22 -5.26 -0.26 -8.34
C LYS A 22 -3.93 -0.56 -9.00
N GLY A 23 -3.46 -1.79 -8.90
CA GLY A 23 -2.17 -2.19 -9.45
C GLY A 23 -1.86 -3.66 -9.21
N TRP A 24 -0.58 -3.99 -9.30
CA TRP A 24 -0.04 -5.33 -9.13
C TRP A 24 0.74 -5.45 -7.83
N VAL A 25 0.62 -6.59 -7.15
CA VAL A 25 1.45 -6.92 -5.99
C VAL A 25 2.87 -7.23 -6.46
N GLN A 26 3.80 -6.29 -6.31
CA GLN A 26 5.20 -6.51 -6.71
C GLN A 26 5.95 -7.34 -5.67
N LYS A 27 5.77 -7.01 -4.38
CA LYS A 27 6.45 -7.69 -3.27
C LYS A 27 5.53 -7.76 -2.08
N ARG A 28 5.59 -8.89 -1.37
CA ARG A 28 4.87 -9.13 -0.12
C ARG A 28 5.86 -9.50 0.97
N ARG A 29 5.74 -8.87 2.14
CA ARG A 29 6.51 -9.19 3.34
C ARG A 29 5.53 -9.43 4.49
N ASN A 30 5.62 -10.59 5.12
CA ASN A 30 4.74 -10.99 6.21
C ASN A 30 5.55 -11.09 7.51
N LEU A 31 5.15 -10.36 8.54
CA LEU A 31 5.73 -10.39 9.89
C LEU A 31 4.72 -10.93 10.93
N GLY A 32 3.76 -11.76 10.50
CA GLY A 32 2.69 -12.27 11.35
C GLY A 32 1.50 -11.32 11.36
N ASN A 33 1.40 -10.48 12.39
CA ASN A 33 0.26 -9.55 12.56
C ASN A 33 0.35 -8.29 11.68
N LEU A 34 1.41 -8.17 10.89
CA LEU A 34 1.73 -7.03 10.05
C LEU A 34 2.21 -7.51 8.67
N ILE A 35 1.51 -7.12 7.62
CA ILE A 35 1.86 -7.43 6.23
C ILE A 35 2.14 -6.13 5.48
N PHE A 36 3.28 -6.11 4.79
CA PHE A 36 3.64 -5.05 3.85
C PHE A 36 3.49 -5.56 2.43
N ILE A 37 2.85 -4.76 1.59
CA ILE A 37 2.73 -5.02 0.16
C ILE A 37 3.23 -3.81 -0.60
N ASP A 38 4.14 -4.04 -1.54
CA ASP A 38 4.55 -3.02 -2.50
C ASP A 38 3.58 -3.14 -3.69
N LEU A 39 2.69 -2.17 -3.84
CA LEU A 39 1.73 -2.08 -4.94
C LEU A 39 2.36 -1.28 -6.08
N ARG A 40 2.52 -1.92 -7.24
CA ARG A 40 3.08 -1.34 -8.45
C ARG A 40 1.97 -0.96 -9.43
N ASP A 41 2.09 0.20 -10.05
CA ASP A 41 1.39 0.53 -11.28
C ASP A 41 2.34 1.19 -12.29
N ILE A 42 1.79 1.79 -13.34
CA ILE A 42 2.59 2.39 -14.43
C ILE A 42 3.43 3.58 -13.97
N GLU A 43 3.04 4.27 -12.89
CA GLU A 43 3.73 5.47 -12.40
C GLU A 43 4.77 5.13 -11.32
N GLY A 44 4.73 3.93 -10.76
CA GLY A 44 5.70 3.48 -9.77
C GLY A 44 5.10 2.59 -8.69
N ILE A 45 5.63 2.70 -7.48
CA ILE A 45 5.33 1.82 -6.35
C ILE A 45 4.82 2.65 -5.18
N VAL A 46 3.88 2.09 -4.41
CA VAL A 46 3.50 2.57 -3.08
C VAL A 46 3.50 1.40 -2.09
N GLN A 47 3.80 1.67 -0.83
CA GLN A 47 3.73 0.66 0.23
C GLN A 47 2.35 0.67 0.87
N LEU A 48 1.73 -0.50 0.90
CA LEU A 48 0.52 -0.80 1.66
C LEU A 48 0.90 -1.51 2.96
N VAL A 49 0.19 -1.17 4.03
CA VAL A 49 0.38 -1.76 5.36
C VAL A 49 -0.94 -2.34 5.83
N PHE A 50 -0.94 -3.62 6.15
CA PHE A 50 -2.09 -4.34 6.71
C PHE A 50 -1.73 -4.80 8.11
N SER A 51 -2.52 -4.43 9.11
CA SER A 51 -2.33 -4.83 10.52
C SER A 51 -3.66 -5.28 11.11
N GLN A 52 -3.59 -6.20 12.07
CA GLN A 52 -4.75 -6.61 12.86
C GLN A 52 -5.37 -5.43 13.64
N GLU A 53 -4.55 -4.45 14.02
CA GLU A 53 -4.98 -3.24 14.73
C GLU A 53 -5.82 -2.31 13.85
N PHE A 54 -5.59 -2.30 12.54
CA PHE A 54 -6.28 -1.40 11.61
C PHE A 54 -7.50 -2.07 10.99
N ASN A 55 -7.34 -3.29 10.48
CA ASN A 55 -8.42 -4.02 9.82
C ASN A 55 -8.09 -5.53 9.73
N PRO A 56 -8.66 -6.37 10.62
CA PRO A 56 -8.39 -7.80 10.64
C PRO A 56 -8.92 -8.54 9.41
N GLU A 57 -9.98 -8.04 8.76
CA GLU A 57 -10.52 -8.64 7.53
C GLU A 57 -9.58 -8.38 6.35
N ALA A 58 -9.10 -7.15 6.21
CA ALA A 58 -8.13 -6.79 5.18
C ALA A 58 -6.81 -7.56 5.37
N LEU A 59 -6.39 -7.82 6.61
CA LEU A 59 -5.22 -8.65 6.89
C LEU A 59 -5.41 -10.08 6.38
N LYS A 60 -6.56 -10.72 6.65
CA LYS A 60 -6.87 -12.07 6.13
C LYS A 60 -6.85 -12.14 4.60
N VAL A 61 -7.34 -11.10 3.93
CA VAL A 61 -7.24 -11.01 2.46
C VAL A 61 -5.78 -10.86 2.02
N ALA A 62 -5.01 -9.99 2.69
CA ALA A 62 -3.60 -9.76 2.41
C ALA A 62 -2.70 -10.99 2.65
N GLU A 63 -3.12 -11.92 3.51
CA GLU A 63 -2.47 -13.23 3.71
C GLU A 63 -2.52 -14.13 2.47
N GLN A 64 -3.61 -14.02 1.70
CA GLN A 64 -3.86 -14.83 0.51
C GLN A 64 -3.18 -14.26 -0.73
N LEU A 65 -2.85 -12.96 -0.74
CA LEU A 65 -2.21 -12.30 -1.88
C LEU A 65 -0.85 -12.93 -2.22
N ARG A 66 -0.56 -12.99 -3.52
CA ARG A 66 0.71 -13.47 -4.08
C ARG A 66 1.26 -12.44 -5.06
N SER A 67 2.52 -12.62 -5.44
CA SER A 67 3.16 -11.74 -6.44
C SER A 67 2.35 -11.71 -7.74
N GLU A 68 2.34 -10.53 -8.37
CA GLU A 68 1.66 -10.21 -9.62
C GLU A 68 0.13 -10.29 -9.58
N TYR A 69 -0.49 -10.43 -8.40
CA TYR A 69 -1.94 -10.30 -8.27
C TYR A 69 -2.39 -8.88 -8.59
N VAL A 70 -3.47 -8.77 -9.37
CA VAL A 70 -4.15 -7.49 -9.65
C VAL A 70 -5.11 -7.21 -8.50
N ILE A 71 -4.93 -6.09 -7.81
CA ILE A 71 -5.74 -5.71 -6.66
C ILE A 71 -6.28 -4.29 -6.76
N GLU A 72 -7.44 -4.06 -6.14
CA GLU A 72 -7.97 -2.75 -5.78
C GLU A 72 -7.87 -2.61 -4.26
N VAL A 73 -7.35 -1.48 -3.78
CA VAL A 73 -7.21 -1.20 -2.35
C VAL A 73 -7.81 0.17 -2.05
N LYS A 74 -8.48 0.28 -0.90
CA LYS A 74 -8.93 1.54 -0.33
C LYS A 74 -8.31 1.68 1.05
N GLY A 75 -7.71 2.83 1.34
CA GLY A 75 -7.05 3.06 2.62
C GLY A 75 -6.67 4.51 2.84
N LYS A 76 -6.36 4.85 4.09
CA LYS A 76 -5.89 6.16 4.51
C LYS A 76 -4.38 6.29 4.26
N VAL A 77 -3.94 7.38 3.64
CA VAL A 77 -2.51 7.68 3.51
C VAL A 77 -1.98 8.19 4.84
N VAL A 78 -0.88 7.57 5.29
CA VAL A 78 -0.21 7.92 6.55
C VAL A 78 1.27 8.15 6.27
N ALA A 79 1.86 9.11 6.97
CA ALA A 79 3.30 9.33 6.91
C ALA A 79 4.03 8.10 7.46
N ARG A 80 5.17 7.76 6.84
CA ARG A 80 6.08 6.75 7.38
C ARG A 80 6.73 7.29 8.66
N GLY A 81 7.06 6.39 9.58
CA GLY A 81 7.93 6.75 10.70
C GLY A 81 9.29 7.22 10.18
N GLU A 82 9.93 8.15 10.88
CA GLU A 82 11.17 8.83 10.43
C GLU A 82 12.27 7.85 9.98
N LYS A 83 12.41 6.70 10.65
CA LYS A 83 13.41 5.66 10.34
C LYS A 83 13.04 4.74 9.18
N ALA A 84 11.79 4.82 8.69
CA ALA A 84 11.25 3.97 7.63
C ALA A 84 11.09 4.71 6.28
N ILE A 85 11.57 5.96 6.21
CA ILE A 85 11.61 6.75 4.98
C ILE A 85 12.63 6.13 4.03
N ASN A 86 12.21 5.85 2.80
CA ASN A 86 13.07 5.32 1.75
C ASN A 86 13.38 6.41 0.70
N PRO A 87 14.56 7.05 0.75
CA PRO A 87 14.90 8.14 -0.17
C PRO A 87 15.01 7.70 -1.64
N ASN A 88 15.12 6.40 -1.90
CA ASN A 88 15.18 5.86 -3.26
C ASN A 88 13.79 5.61 -3.87
N MET A 89 12.71 5.85 -3.12
CA MET A 89 11.34 5.67 -3.59
C MET A 89 10.62 7.02 -3.57
N ARG A 90 9.96 7.37 -4.67
CA ARG A 90 9.22 8.64 -4.79
C ARG A 90 8.13 8.81 -3.73
N THR A 91 7.50 7.70 -3.33
CA THR A 91 6.45 7.62 -2.29
C THR A 91 7.02 7.13 -0.95
N GLY A 92 8.33 7.28 -0.80
CA GLY A 92 9.17 6.68 0.24
C GLY A 92 9.13 7.37 1.56
#